data_AF-L8G6M3-F1
#
_entry.id   AF-L8G6M3-F1
#
_cell.length_a   1.000
_cell.length_b   1.000
_cell.length_c   1.000
_cell.angle_alpha   90.00
_cell.angle_beta   90.00
_cell.angle_gamma   90.00
#
_symmetry.space_group_name_H-M   'P 1'
#
loop_
_entity.id
_entity.type
_entity.pdbx_description
1 polymer ?
#
loop_
_entity_poly.entity_id
_entity_poly.type
_entity_poly.pdbx_seq_one_letter_code
_entity_poly.pdbx_strand_id
1 'polypeptide(L)'
;MSQFLPHATYAEYQRHPYAILTGHVLYRGFAAGALVGAIAPFPIMMFRPLKYPLPLVVLRSAGMGTVVGTGVLALALAGRMYGREEIEWKDRSWRLLANKGQVEVDTWSGVGTVMGALVARGKGWRGRLGGAGLGEFG
;
A
#
# COMPACT_ATOMS: atom_id res chain seq x y z
N MET A 1 4.69 7.33 -7.03
CA MET A 1 4.54 6.92 -8.46
C MET A 1 3.95 8.06 -9.29
N SER A 2 3.00 8.83 -8.75
CA SER A 2 2.27 9.88 -9.49
C SER A 2 3.07 11.08 -9.98
N GLN A 3 4.23 11.41 -9.40
CA GLN A 3 5.08 12.51 -9.87
C GLN A 3 5.64 12.33 -11.29
N PHE A 4 5.70 11.08 -11.77
CA PHE A 4 6.20 10.75 -13.10
C PHE A 4 5.09 10.67 -14.15
N LEU A 5 3.83 10.88 -13.74
CA LEU A 5 2.68 10.83 -14.64
C LEU A 5 2.44 12.23 -15.22
N PRO A 6 2.10 12.32 -16.52
CA PRO A 6 1.82 13.60 -17.14
C PRO A 6 0.60 14.25 -16.49
N HIS A 7 0.77 15.49 -16.02
CA HIS A 7 -0.32 16.31 -15.51
C HIS A 7 -0.68 17.36 -16.56
N ALA A 8 -1.89 17.24 -17.13
CA ALA A 8 -2.37 18.19 -18.12
C ALA A 8 -2.72 19.54 -17.46
N THR A 9 -2.64 20.64 -18.22
CA THR A 9 -3.05 21.97 -17.74
C THR A 9 -4.54 22.03 -17.40
N TYR A 10 -5.37 21.28 -18.15
CA TYR A 10 -6.81 21.15 -17.93
C TYR A 10 -7.20 19.69 -17.75
N ALA A 11 -8.22 19.46 -16.92
CA ALA A 11 -8.72 18.13 -16.60
C ALA A 11 -9.13 17.32 -17.84
N GLU A 12 -9.80 17.95 -18.81
CA GLU A 12 -10.29 17.33 -20.04
C GLU A 12 -9.19 16.69 -20.93
N TYR A 13 -7.96 17.18 -20.83
CA TYR A 13 -6.81 16.64 -21.56
C TYR A 13 -6.00 15.61 -20.76
N GLN A 14 -6.46 15.23 -19.56
CA GLN A 14 -5.74 14.28 -18.73
C GLN A 14 -5.61 12.93 -19.43
N ARG A 15 -4.35 12.55 -19.71
CA ARG A 15 -4.02 11.31 -20.43
C ARG A 15 -4.09 10.12 -19.48
N HIS A 16 -4.62 9.00 -19.98
CA HIS A 16 -4.74 7.71 -19.26
C HIS A 16 -5.48 7.77 -17.89
N PRO A 17 -6.66 8.42 -17.81
CA PRO A 17 -7.35 8.64 -16.53
C PRO A 17 -7.67 7.34 -15.76
N TYR A 18 -8.08 6.29 -16.48
CA TYR A 18 -8.39 4.99 -15.92
C TYR A 18 -7.19 4.33 -15.25
N ALA A 19 -6.03 4.34 -15.91
CA ALA A 19 -4.82 3.70 -15.39
C ALA A 19 -4.27 4.45 -14.17
N ILE A 20 -4.32 5.79 -14.18
CA ILE A 20 -3.86 6.62 -13.07
C ILE A 20 -4.73 6.40 -11.83
N LEU A 21 -6.05 6.48 -12.00
CA LEU A 21 -6.97 6.32 -10.88
C LEU A 21 -6.94 4.87 -10.34
N THR A 22 -6.95 3.88 -11.23
CA THR A 22 -6.91 2.46 -10.84
C THR A 22 -5.59 2.12 -10.16
N GLY A 23 -4.46 2.50 -10.75
CA GLY A 23 -3.13 2.27 -10.17
C GLY A 23 -3.01 2.89 -8.79
N HIS A 24 -3.46 4.14 -8.62
CA HIS A 24 -3.46 4.80 -7.32
C HIS A 24 -4.33 4.06 -6.29
N VAL A 25 -5.57 3.72 -6.64
CA VAL A 25 -6.49 3.09 -5.68
C VAL A 25 -6.03 1.68 -5.30
N LEU A 26 -5.57 0.88 -6.27
CA LEU A 26 -5.03 -0.44 -5.99
C LEU A 26 -3.76 -0.36 -5.13
N TYR A 27 -2.86 0.59 -5.42
CA TYR A 27 -1.65 0.78 -4.64
C TYR A 27 -1.95 1.23 -3.20
N ARG A 28 -2.94 2.12 -3.01
CA ARG A 28 -3.43 2.50 -1.69
C ARG A 28 -4.08 1.35 -0.94
N GLY A 29 -4.84 0.50 -1.65
CA GLY A 29 -5.46 -0.70 -1.09
C GLY A 29 -4.42 -1.71 -0.63
N PHE A 30 -3.36 -1.89 -1.42
CA PHE A 30 -2.21 -2.71 -1.07
C PHE A 30 -1.53 -2.18 0.20
N ALA A 31 -1.13 -0.91 0.23
CA ALA A 31 -0.40 -0.32 1.35
C ALA A 31 -1.23 -0.25 2.63
N ALA A 32 -2.49 0.21 2.56
CA ALA A 32 -3.39 0.26 3.70
C ALA A 32 -3.75 -1.14 4.20
N GLY A 33 -4.00 -2.08 3.28
CA GLY A 33 -4.24 -3.48 3.59
C GLY A 33 -3.06 -4.13 4.31
N ALA A 34 -1.83 -3.90 3.85
CA ALA A 34 -0.61 -4.37 4.52
C ALA A 34 -0.53 -3.86 5.96
N LEU A 35 -0.75 -2.55 6.16
CA LEU A 35 -0.65 -1.92 7.47
C LEU A 35 -1.70 -2.46 8.44
N VAL A 36 -2.96 -2.51 8.03
CA VAL A 36 -4.05 -3.07 8.84
C VAL A 36 -3.79 -4.55 9.14
N GLY A 37 -3.38 -5.32 8.14
CA GLY A 37 -3.01 -6.72 8.30
C GLY A 37 -1.83 -6.94 9.25
N ALA A 38 -0.83 -6.06 9.24
CA ALA A 38 0.32 -6.14 10.15
C ALA A 38 -0.08 -5.92 11.62
N ILE A 39 -1.09 -5.08 11.87
CA ILE A 39 -1.57 -4.73 13.21
C ILE A 39 -2.63 -5.72 13.72
N ALA A 40 -3.34 -6.40 12.83
CA ALA A 40 -4.41 -7.34 13.18
C ALA A 40 -4.05 -8.45 14.20
N PRO A 41 -2.81 -8.98 14.26
CA PRO A 41 -2.47 -10.01 15.25
C PRO A 41 -2.37 -9.50 16.69
N PHE A 42 -2.07 -8.22 16.92
CA PHE A 42 -1.75 -7.70 18.26
C PHE A 42 -2.93 -7.83 19.25
N PRO A 43 -4.19 -7.48 18.89
CA PRO A 43 -5.33 -7.73 19.76
C PRO A 43 -5.56 -9.22 20.04
N ILE A 44 -5.31 -10.10 19.05
CA ILE A 44 -5.49 -11.55 19.18
C ILE A 44 -4.48 -12.13 20.17
N MET A 45 -3.26 -11.61 20.17
CA MET A 45 -2.20 -12.02 21.10
C MET A 45 -2.55 -11.77 22.57
N MET A 46 -3.44 -10.82 22.86
CA MET A 46 -3.92 -10.56 24.22
C MET A 46 -4.75 -11.72 24.78
N PHE A 47 -5.41 -12.49 23.91
CA PHE A 47 -6.31 -13.58 24.29
C PHE A 47 -5.79 -14.97 23.93
N ARG A 48 -4.77 -15.07 23.08
CA ARG A 48 -4.28 -16.35 22.59
C ARG A 48 -2.77 -16.33 22.34
N PRO A 49 -2.01 -17.33 22.85
CA PRO A 49 -0.58 -17.41 22.61
C PRO A 49 -0.29 -17.66 21.12
N LEU A 50 0.79 -17.07 20.62
CA LEU A 50 1.23 -17.25 19.25
C LEU A 50 1.81 -18.65 19.03
N LYS A 51 1.36 -19.32 17.96
CA LYS A 51 1.92 -20.61 17.52
C LYS A 51 3.24 -20.47 16.74
N TYR A 52 3.51 -19.29 16.18
CA TYR A 52 4.65 -18.99 15.32
C TYR A 52 5.36 -17.71 15.79
N PRO A 53 6.64 -17.48 15.44
CA PRO A 53 7.33 -16.26 15.82
C PRO A 53 6.63 -15.02 15.26
N LEU A 54 6.60 -13.95 16.06
CA LEU A 54 5.87 -12.72 15.76
C LEU A 54 6.12 -12.17 14.34
N PRO A 55 7.37 -12.10 13.82
CA PRO A 55 7.61 -11.60 12.46
C PRO A 55 6.90 -12.42 11.38
N LEU A 56 6.79 -13.75 11.54
CA LEU A 56 6.11 -14.60 10.57
C LEU A 56 4.59 -14.42 10.63
N VAL A 57 4.03 -14.23 11.82
CA VAL A 57 2.60 -13.97 12.02
C VAL A 57 2.23 -12.62 11.41
N VAL A 58 3.00 -11.57 11.71
CA VAL A 58 2.82 -10.23 11.15
C VAL A 58 2.97 -10.25 9.64
N LEU A 59 3.99 -10.91 9.09
CA LEU A 59 4.20 -10.99 7.64
C LEU A 59 3.05 -11.71 6.93
N ARG A 60 2.57 -12.83 7.48
CA ARG A 60 1.41 -13.55 6.91
C ARG A 60 0.14 -12.72 6.97
N SER A 61 -0.10 -12.07 8.10
CA SER A 61 -1.30 -11.25 8.30
C SER A 61 -1.27 -9.98 7.44
N ALA A 62 -0.11 -9.33 7.32
CA ALA A 62 0.10 -8.23 6.39
C ALA A 62 -0.11 -8.66 4.93
N GLY A 63 0.43 -9.82 4.53
CA GLY A 63 0.20 -10.40 3.21
C GLY A 63 -1.28 -10.61 2.91
N MET A 64 -2.03 -11.24 3.83
CA MET A 64 -3.48 -11.41 3.67
C MET A 64 -4.21 -10.06 3.63
N GLY A 65 -3.79 -9.12 4.49
CA GLY A 65 -4.31 -7.76 4.52
C GLY A 65 -4.14 -7.03 3.20
N THR A 66 -3.01 -7.19 2.49
CA THR A 66 -2.81 -6.60 1.15
C THR A 66 -3.83 -7.11 0.15
N VAL A 67 -4.10 -8.42 0.14
CA VAL A 67 -5.05 -9.05 -0.79
C VAL A 67 -6.46 -8.53 -0.52
N VAL A 68 -6.87 -8.56 0.75
CA VAL A 68 -8.20 -8.08 1.17
C VAL A 68 -8.34 -6.59 0.90
N GLY A 69 -7.38 -5.76 1.32
CA GLY A 69 -7.42 -4.31 1.13
C GLY A 69 -7.44 -3.89 -0.34
N THR A 70 -6.63 -4.54 -1.18
CA THR A 70 -6.63 -4.31 -2.63
C THR A 70 -7.96 -4.72 -3.25
N GLY A 71 -8.49 -5.90 -2.90
CA GLY A 71 -9.77 -6.40 -3.40
C GLY A 71 -10.94 -5.49 -3.02
N VAL A 72 -11.01 -5.08 -1.75
CA VAL A 72 -12.05 -4.17 -1.25
C VAL A 72 -11.99 -2.83 -1.98
N LEU A 73 -10.81 -2.23 -2.13
CA LEU A 73 -10.70 -0.95 -2.84
C LEU A 73 -10.89 -1.06 -4.36
N ALA A 74 -10.56 -2.21 -4.97
CA ALA A 74 -10.88 -2.48 -6.36
C ALA A 74 -12.40 -2.50 -6.58
N LEU A 75 -13.14 -3.20 -5.71
CA LEU A 75 -14.60 -3.23 -5.74
C LEU A 75 -15.20 -1.85 -5.45
N ALA A 76 -14.64 -1.12 -4.48
CA ALA A 76 -15.08 0.23 -4.16
C ALA A 76 -14.86 1.20 -5.34
N LEU A 77 -13.73 1.10 -6.06
CA LEU A 77 -13.49 1.88 -7.27
C LEU A 77 -14.49 1.52 -8.36
N ALA A 78 -14.67 0.23 -8.63
CA ALA A 78 -15.60 -0.24 -9.65
C ALA A 78 -17.02 0.25 -9.37
N GLY A 79 -17.50 0.11 -8.12
CA GLY A 79 -18.82 0.62 -7.71
C GLY A 79 -18.92 2.14 -7.78
N ARG A 80 -17.90 2.87 -7.32
CA ARG A 80 -17.91 4.35 -7.32
C ARG A 80 -17.86 4.95 -8.72
N MET A 81 -17.24 4.25 -9.67
CA MET A 81 -17.09 4.72 -11.05
C MET A 81 -18.03 4.05 -12.04
N TYR A 82 -18.90 3.13 -11.58
CA TYR A 82 -19.90 2.50 -12.41
C TYR A 82 -20.86 3.54 -12.98
N GLY A 83 -21.05 3.54 -14.30
CA GLY A 83 -21.90 4.49 -15.02
C GLY A 83 -21.34 5.92 -15.11
N ARG A 84 -20.08 6.18 -14.73
CA ARG A 84 -19.46 7.50 -14.85
C ARG A 84 -18.80 7.69 -16.22
N GLU A 85 -18.97 8.88 -16.79
CA GLU A 85 -18.40 9.27 -18.07
C GLU A 85 -16.89 9.51 -18.00
N GLU A 86 -16.17 9.36 -19.12
CA GLU A 86 -14.71 9.53 -19.19
C GLU A 86 -14.24 10.89 -18.63
N ILE A 87 -15.00 11.96 -18.85
CA ILE A 87 -14.66 13.30 -18.33
C ILE A 87 -14.61 13.29 -16.80
N GLU A 88 -15.47 12.54 -16.12
CA GLU A 88 -15.41 12.41 -14.66
C GLU A 88 -14.19 11.62 -14.19
N TRP A 89 -13.77 10.59 -14.94
CA TRP A 89 -12.52 9.88 -14.67
C TRP A 89 -11.32 10.81 -14.83
N LYS A 90 -11.35 11.66 -15.85
CA LYS A 90 -10.33 12.68 -16.11
C LYS A 90 -10.26 13.75 -15.02
N ASP A 91 -11.39 14.32 -14.61
CA ASP A 91 -11.43 15.30 -13.51
C ASP A 91 -10.88 14.70 -12.20
N ARG A 92 -11.29 13.49 -11.84
CA ARG A 92 -10.82 12.85 -10.60
C ARG A 92 -9.33 12.50 -10.65
N SER A 93 -8.85 11.95 -11.76
CA SER A 93 -7.43 11.64 -11.94
C SER A 93 -6.57 12.92 -11.99
N TRP A 94 -7.10 14.01 -12.57
CA TRP A 94 -6.45 15.31 -12.58
C TRP A 94 -6.32 15.90 -11.17
N ARG A 95 -7.40 15.90 -10.37
CA ARG A 95 -7.38 16.37 -8.97
C ARG A 95 -6.41 15.59 -8.10
N LEU A 96 -6.28 14.29 -8.36
CA LEU A 96 -5.36 13.39 -7.65
C LEU A 96 -3.90 13.75 -7.92
N LEU A 97 -3.56 14.11 -9.16
CA LEU A 97 -2.22 14.59 -9.53
C LEU A 97 -1.97 16.04 -9.06
N ALA A 98 -3.00 16.88 -9.02
CA ALA A 98 -2.90 18.26 -8.53
C ALA A 98 -2.64 18.33 -7.02
N ASN A 99 -3.05 17.31 -6.26
CA ASN A 99 -2.84 17.25 -4.81
C ASN A 99 -1.39 16.85 -4.49
N LYS A 100 -0.55 17.86 -4.22
CA LYS A 100 0.87 17.69 -3.86
C LYS A 100 1.10 16.73 -2.69
N GLY A 101 0.25 16.78 -1.66
CA GLY A 101 0.37 15.89 -0.50
C GLY A 101 0.12 14.42 -0.87
N GLN A 102 -0.87 14.15 -1.71
CA GLN A 102 -1.11 12.78 -2.20
C GLN A 102 0.04 12.27 -3.07
N VAL A 103 0.61 13.15 -3.91
CA VAL A 103 1.75 12.83 -4.77
C VAL A 103 3.00 12.52 -3.95
N GLU A 104 3.31 13.35 -2.95
CA GLU A 104 4.46 13.14 -2.07
C GLU A 104 4.36 11.81 -1.32
N VAL A 105 3.21 11.53 -0.71
CA VAL A 105 3.01 10.25 0.00
C VAL A 105 3.12 9.06 -0.95
N ASP A 106 2.63 9.19 -2.18
CA ASP A 106 2.72 8.14 -3.21
C ASP A 106 4.15 7.91 -3.71
N THR A 107 4.98 8.95 -3.73
CA THR A 107 6.43 8.86 -3.98
C THR A 107 7.13 8.14 -2.85
N TRP A 108 6.94 8.58 -1.60
CA TRP A 108 7.58 7.94 -0.43
C TRP A 108 7.15 6.50 -0.25
N SER A 109 5.88 6.20 -0.46
CA SER A 109 5.36 4.84 -0.40
C SER A 109 6.04 3.97 -1.47
N GLY A 110 6.19 4.48 -2.70
CA GLY A 110 6.87 3.79 -3.79
C GLY A 110 8.32 3.46 -3.45
N VAL A 111 9.06 4.44 -2.91
CA VAL A 111 10.44 4.25 -2.44
C VAL A 111 10.49 3.20 -1.33
N GLY A 112 9.62 3.30 -0.33
CA GLY A 112 9.54 2.33 0.77
C GLY A 112 9.25 0.90 0.28
N THR A 113 8.40 0.75 -0.74
CA THR A 113 8.06 -0.55 -1.34
C THR A 113 9.28 -1.18 -2.01
N VAL A 114 10.01 -0.41 -2.84
CA VAL A 114 11.22 -0.88 -3.51
C VAL A 114 12.29 -1.27 -2.48
N MET A 115 12.53 -0.42 -1.49
CA MET A 115 13.49 -0.69 -0.42
C MET A 115 13.12 -1.95 0.37
N GLY A 116 11.84 -2.11 0.73
CA GLY A 116 11.35 -3.31 1.41
C GLY A 116 11.57 -4.58 0.58
N ALA A 117 11.30 -4.53 -0.72
CA ALA A 117 11.52 -5.66 -1.62
C ALA A 117 13.02 -6.03 -1.75
N LEU A 118 13.91 -5.03 -1.81
CA LEU A 118 15.36 -5.26 -1.82
C LEU A 118 15.86 -5.90 -0.53
N VAL A 119 15.39 -5.42 0.63
CA VAL A 119 15.70 -6.00 1.94
C VAL A 119 15.14 -7.43 2.06
N ALA A 120 14.01 -7.73 1.43
CA ALA A 120 13.46 -9.09 1.39
C ALA A 120 14.26 -10.05 0.49
N ARG A 121 14.87 -9.53 -0.58
CA ARG A 121 15.64 -10.32 -1.56
C ARG A 121 17.10 -10.52 -1.17
N GLY A 122 17.71 -9.56 -0.46
CA GLY A 122 19.06 -9.67 0.09
C GLY A 122 19.08 -10.62 1.29
N LYS A 123 20.05 -11.53 1.36
CA LYS A 123 20.25 -12.44 2.50
C LYS A 123 20.17 -11.71 3.85
N GLY A 124 19.10 -11.95 4.61
CA GLY A 124 19.18 -12.18 6.06
C GLY A 124 18.59 -11.13 7.01
N TRP A 125 17.26 -11.15 7.20
CA TRP A 125 16.63 -10.66 8.45
C TRP A 125 17.11 -11.43 9.69
N ARG A 126 17.65 -12.65 9.47
CA ARG A 126 18.32 -13.47 10.50
C ARG A 126 19.65 -12.91 11.02
N GLY A 127 20.24 -11.88 10.37
CA GLY A 127 21.57 -11.38 10.74
C GLY A 127 21.63 -10.13 11.61
N ARG A 128 20.54 -9.36 11.76
CA ARG A 128 20.61 -8.02 12.40
C ARG A 128 19.54 -7.69 13.44
N LEU A 129 18.41 -8.40 13.47
CA LEU A 129 17.40 -8.18 14.52
C LEU A 129 17.58 -9.09 15.75
N GLY A 130 18.46 -10.10 15.67
CA GLY A 130 18.84 -10.93 16.82
C GLY A 130 19.77 -10.25 17.82
N GLY A 131 20.42 -9.14 17.46
CA GLY A 131 21.41 -8.45 18.31
C GLY A 131 20.96 -7.13 18.93
N ALA A 132 19.77 -6.63 18.62
CA ALA A 132 19.31 -5.31 19.08
C ALA A 132 18.05 -5.34 19.97
N GLY A 133 17.51 -6.52 20.26
CA GLY A 133 16.24 -6.66 21.00
C GLY A 133 16.13 -7.85 21.95
N LEU A 134 17.19 -8.66 22.12
CA LEU A 134 17.26 -9.66 23.16
C LEU A 134 18.48 -9.33 24.02
N GLY A 135 18.23 -8.79 25.20
CA GLY A 135 19.27 -8.66 26.22
C GLY A 135 19.92 -10.02 26.45
N GLU A 136 21.24 -10.03 26.43
CA GLU A 136 22.03 -11.16 26.92
C GLU A 136 21.71 -11.34 28.40
N PHE A 137 21.03 -12.44 28.73
CA PHE A 137 21.15 -13.05 30.05
C PHE A 137 22.10 -14.23 29.89
N GLY A 138 23.36 -13.98 30.21
CA GLY A 138 24.40 -14.95 30.54
C GLY A 138 25.07 -14.47 31.80
#